data_AF-A0A6A6UE72-F1
#
_entry.id   AF-A0A6A6UE72-F1
#
_cell.length_a   1.000
_cell.length_b   1.000
_cell.length_c   1.000
_cell.angle_alpha   90.00
_cell.angle_beta   90.00
_cell.angle_gamma   90.00
#
_symmetry.space_group_name_H-M   'P 1'
#
loop_
_entity.id
_entity.type
_entity.pdbx_description
1 polymer ?
#
loop_
_entity_poly.entity_id
_entity_poly.type
_entity_poly.pdbx_seq_one_letter_code
_entity_poly.pdbx_strand_id
1 'polypeptide(L)'
;MDPLSIAVASVSLSVGITTLIKSISSFVSLVRDSRKDLDLVSRELQSLNIALGFLSPENANPNALSIPPTLSEQIAGNLARLNDVVDQLTACLVKQREKRLSSKIHWVISGRDEVARLRNSLEVHKSTLDIVIEVLAL
;
A
#
# COMPACT_ATOMS: atom_id res chain seq x y z
N MET A 1 8.20 2.49 18.03
CA MET A 1 8.61 1.12 17.65
C MET A 1 10.13 1.06 17.59
N ASP A 2 10.76 -0.05 17.95
CA ASP A 2 12.20 -0.20 17.69
C ASP A 2 12.47 -0.42 16.18
N PRO A 3 13.71 -0.22 15.71
CA PRO A 3 14.04 -0.36 14.28
C PRO A 3 13.71 -1.73 13.68
N LEU A 4 13.86 -2.83 14.45
CA LEU A 4 13.54 -4.17 13.96
C LEU A 4 12.03 -4.33 13.77
N SER A 5 11.24 -3.82 14.71
CA SER A 5 9.77 -3.80 14.58
C SER A 5 9.32 -3.02 13.33
N ILE A 6 9.97 -1.89 13.01
CA ILE A 6 9.69 -1.12 11.78
C ILE A 6 10.04 -1.95 10.53
N ALA A 7 11.19 -2.60 10.54
CA ALA A 7 11.63 -3.43 9.42
C ALA A 7 10.67 -4.61 9.17
N VAL A 8 10.25 -5.29 10.23
CA VAL A 8 9.27 -6.39 10.14
C VAL A 8 7.91 -5.89 9.62
N ALA A 9 7.41 -4.77 10.13
CA ALA A 9 6.16 -4.18 9.65
C ALA A 9 6.23 -3.80 8.16
N SER A 10 7.37 -3.25 7.72
CA SER A 10 7.60 -2.88 6.32
C SER A 10 7.59 -4.11 5.41
N VAL A 11 8.28 -5.19 5.81
CA VAL A 11 8.28 -6.46 5.07
C VAL A 11 6.88 -7.07 4.99
N SER A 12 6.14 -7.08 6.10
CA SER A 12 4.76 -7.60 6.13
C SER A 12 3.86 -6.83 5.17
N LEU A 13 3.96 -5.50 5.16
CA LEU A 13 3.21 -4.65 4.25
C LEU A 13 3.60 -4.89 2.78
N SER A 14 4.90 -5.05 2.48
CA SER A 14 5.38 -5.41 1.13
C SER A 14 4.80 -6.73 0.61
N VAL A 15 4.64 -7.73 1.47
CA VAL A 15 3.99 -9.01 1.12
C VAL A 15 2.51 -8.79 0.81
N GLY A 16 1.80 -8.00 1.63
CA GLY A 16 0.41 -7.62 1.40
C GLY A 16 0.22 -6.90 0.07
N ILE A 17 1.06 -5.91 -0.22
CA ILE A 17 1.08 -5.17 -1.48
C ILE A 17 1.29 -6.09 -2.68
N THR A 18 2.28 -6.99 -2.61
CA THR A 18 2.57 -7.93 -3.70
C THR A 18 1.38 -8.85 -3.98
N THR A 19 0.68 -9.28 -2.93
CA THR A 19 -0.54 -10.09 -3.03
C THR A 19 -1.71 -9.31 -3.65
N LEU A 20 -1.85 -8.04 -3.26
CA LEU A 20 -2.85 -7.14 -3.83
C LEU A 20 -2.61 -6.86 -5.32
N ILE A 21 -1.37 -6.59 -5.73
CA ILE A 21 -1.01 -6.40 -7.16
C ILE A 21 -1.37 -7.63 -8.00
N LYS A 22 -1.14 -8.84 -7.49
CA LYS A 22 -1.56 -10.08 -8.16
C LYS A 22 -3.09 -10.16 -8.27
N SER A 23 -3.80 -9.80 -7.20
CA SER A 23 -5.27 -9.79 -7.18
C SER A 23 -5.85 -8.78 -8.17
N ILE A 24 -5.26 -7.58 -8.26
CA ILE A 24 -5.59 -6.57 -9.26
C ILE A 24 -5.39 -7.13 -10.68
N SER A 25 -4.22 -7.68 -10.97
CA SER A 25 -3.90 -8.25 -12.29
C SER A 25 -4.91 -9.33 -12.71
N SER A 26 -5.36 -10.14 -11.75
CA SER A 26 -6.37 -11.17 -11.96
C SER A 26 -7.81 -10.63 -12.01
N PHE A 27 -8.07 -9.42 -11.50
CA PHE A 27 -9.37 -8.74 -11.61
C PHE A 27 -9.52 -8.01 -12.94
N VAL A 28 -8.50 -7.28 -13.39
CA VAL A 28 -8.53 -6.52 -14.66
C VAL A 28 -8.65 -7.42 -15.89
N SER A 29 -8.24 -8.69 -15.79
CA SER A 29 -8.47 -9.70 -16.83
C SER A 29 -9.94 -10.11 -16.95
N LEU A 30 -10.71 -10.02 -15.86
CA LEU A 30 -12.13 -10.35 -15.77
C LEU A 30 -13.04 -9.13 -16.04
N VAL A 31 -12.64 -7.95 -15.57
CA VAL A 31 -13.44 -6.71 -15.63
C VAL A 31 -12.64 -5.64 -16.37
N ARG A 32 -12.69 -5.64 -17.71
CA ARG A 32 -11.86 -4.74 -18.54
C ARG A 32 -12.02 -3.25 -18.23
N ASP A 33 -13.22 -2.80 -17.86
CA ASP A 33 -13.52 -1.39 -17.55
C ASP A 33 -12.81 -0.91 -16.27
N SER A 34 -12.33 -1.83 -15.42
CA SER A 34 -11.55 -1.50 -14.22
C SER A 34 -10.08 -1.22 -14.48
N ARG A 35 -9.57 -1.58 -15.67
CA ARG A 35 -8.14 -1.58 -15.98
C ARG A 35 -7.48 -0.24 -15.72
N LYS A 36 -8.05 0.86 -16.22
CA LYS A 36 -7.44 2.18 -16.07
C LYS A 36 -7.29 2.58 -14.61
N ASP A 37 -8.33 2.38 -13.81
CA ASP A 37 -8.33 2.79 -12.40
C ASP A 37 -7.38 1.89 -11.58
N LEU A 38 -7.39 0.58 -11.84
CA LEU A 38 -6.55 -0.37 -11.12
C LEU A 38 -5.09 -0.39 -11.58
N ASP A 39 -4.78 0.02 -12.80
CA ASP A 39 -3.40 0.25 -13.26
C ASP A 39 -2.76 1.41 -12.48
N LEU A 40 -3.52 2.47 -12.19
CA LEU A 40 -3.05 3.58 -11.36
C LEU A 40 -2.77 3.11 -9.93
N VAL A 41 -3.68 2.34 -9.34
CA VAL A 41 -3.46 1.73 -8.01
C VAL A 41 -2.23 0.84 -8.01
N SER A 42 -2.04 0.00 -9.03
CA SER A 42 -0.89 -0.90 -9.14
C SER A 42 0.43 -0.13 -9.18
N ARG A 43 0.49 1.01 -9.88
CA ARG A 43 1.68 1.88 -9.93
C ARG A 43 1.98 2.48 -8.56
N GLU A 44 0.97 2.99 -7.86
CA GLU A 44 1.18 3.54 -6.52
C GLU A 44 1.62 2.47 -5.51
N LEU A 45 1.03 1.28 -5.58
CA LEU A 45 1.44 0.12 -4.78
C LEU A 45 2.89 -0.30 -5.06
N GLN A 46 3.31 -0.31 -6.32
CA GLN A 46 4.71 -0.59 -6.69
C GLN A 46 5.66 0.45 -6.14
N SER A 47 5.30 1.74 -6.25
CA SER A 47 6.10 2.83 -5.71
C SER A 47 6.22 2.75 -4.19
N LEU A 48 5.13 2.43 -3.50
CA LEU A 48 5.15 2.20 -2.05
C LEU A 48 6.04 0.99 -1.70
N ASN A 49 5.99 -0.09 -2.46
CA ASN A 49 6.82 -1.26 -2.21
C ASN A 49 8.32 -0.93 -2.31
N ILE A 50 8.70 -0.03 -3.22
CA ILE A 50 10.07 0.49 -3.32
C ILE A 50 10.42 1.30 -2.06
N ALA A 51 9.54 2.20 -1.62
CA ALA A 51 9.74 3.00 -0.40
C ALA A 51 9.95 2.13 0.85
N LEU A 52 9.13 1.08 1.02
CA LEU A 52 9.27 0.11 2.11
C LEU A 52 10.58 -0.70 2.03
N GLY A 53 11.13 -0.85 0.83
CA GLY A 53 12.46 -1.42 0.61
C GLY A 53 13.53 -0.71 1.43
N PHE A 54 13.50 0.62 1.51
CA PHE A 54 14.48 1.39 2.30
C PHE A 54 14.39 1.14 3.81
N LEU A 55 13.23 0.71 4.30
CA LEU A 55 13.01 0.35 5.72
C LEU A 55 13.25 -1.13 6.00
N SER A 56 13.58 -1.92 4.98
CA SER A 56 13.78 -3.37 5.10
C SER A 56 15.03 -3.69 5.93
N PRO A 57 15.07 -4.86 6.59
CA PRO A 57 16.19 -5.24 7.46
C PRO A 57 17.53 -5.34 6.71
N GLU A 58 17.51 -5.56 5.39
CA GLU A 58 18.69 -5.54 4.52
C GLU A 58 19.32 -4.14 4.41
N ASN A 59 18.50 -3.09 4.49
CA ASN A 59 18.92 -1.69 4.44
C ASN A 59 19.02 -1.05 5.84
N ALA A 60 18.65 -1.80 6.88
CA ALA A 60 18.82 -1.35 8.26
C ALA A 60 20.31 -1.30 8.59
N ASN A 61 20.89 -0.10 8.59
CA ASN A 61 22.26 0.09 9.03
C ASN A 61 22.34 -0.18 10.54
N PRO A 62 23.06 -1.23 10.99
CA PRO A 62 23.18 -1.56 12.42
C PRO A 62 23.92 -0.47 13.22
N ASN A 63 24.61 0.45 12.52
CA ASN A 63 25.27 1.64 13.07
C ASN A 63 24.48 2.93 12.82
N ALA A 64 23.29 2.89 12.20
CA ALA A 64 22.46 4.08 12.08
C ALA A 64 22.12 4.57 13.48
N LEU A 65 22.44 5.84 13.72
CA LEU A 65 22.04 6.59 14.90
C LEU A 65 20.57 6.26 15.21
N SER A 66 20.31 5.93 16.48
CA SER A 66 18.98 5.54 16.97
C SER A 66 17.91 6.46 16.37
N ILE A 67 16.96 5.88 15.62
CA ILE A 67 15.86 6.63 15.01
C ILE A 67 15.21 7.48 16.11
N PRO A 68 15.14 8.81 15.95
CA PRO A 68 14.51 9.68 16.94
C PRO A 68 13.10 9.18 17.29
N PRO A 69 12.71 9.14 18.58
CA PRO A 69 11.42 8.58 19.01
C PRO A 69 10.22 9.13 18.23
N THR A 70 10.21 10.44 17.97
CA THR A 70 9.16 11.11 17.19
C THR A 70 9.08 10.60 15.75
N LEU A 71 10.22 10.37 15.08
CA LEU A 71 10.24 9.83 13.72
C LEU A 71 9.80 8.36 13.72
N SER A 72 10.22 7.58 14.72
CA SER A 72 9.77 6.19 14.89
C SER A 72 8.25 6.10 15.03
N GLU A 73 7.63 6.96 15.84
CA GLU A 73 6.17 7.02 15.98
C GLU A 73 5.48 7.44 14.68
N GLN A 74 6.05 8.39 13.94
CA GLN A 74 5.51 8.80 12.65
C GLN A 74 5.58 7.67 11.61
N ILE A 75 6.69 6.93 11.53
CA ILE A 75 6.82 5.77 10.64
C ILE A 75 5.80 4.71 11.02
N ALA A 76 5.74 4.35 12.30
CA ALA A 76 4.78 3.37 12.81
C ALA A 76 3.32 3.73 12.45
N GLY A 77 2.93 4.98 12.70
CA GLY A 77 1.59 5.47 12.37
C GLY A 77 1.29 5.46 10.88
N ASN A 78 2.27 5.77 10.03
CA ASN A 78 2.10 5.70 8.57
C ASN A 78 2.02 4.26 8.07
N LEU A 79 2.88 3.36 8.55
CA LEU A 79 2.82 1.94 8.20
C LEU A 79 1.46 1.32 8.57
N ALA A 80 0.91 1.64 9.75
CA ALA A 80 -0.40 1.16 10.16
C ALA A 80 -1.52 1.66 9.22
N ARG A 81 -1.50 2.94 8.82
CA ARG A 81 -2.48 3.51 7.88
C ARG A 81 -2.35 2.91 6.48
N LEU A 82 -1.12 2.70 6.02
CA LEU A 82 -0.87 2.07 4.72
C LEU A 82 -1.38 0.62 4.70
N ASN A 83 -1.20 -0.11 5.81
CA ASN A 83 -1.74 -1.46 5.94
C ASN A 83 -3.27 -1.47 5.87
N ASP A 84 -3.93 -0.56 6.61
CA ASP A 84 -5.40 -0.41 6.56
C ASP A 84 -5.91 -0.10 5.14
N VAL A 85 -5.24 0.77 4.38
CA VAL A 85 -5.59 1.05 2.99
C VAL A 85 -5.42 -0.18 2.10
N VAL A 86 -4.34 -0.96 2.27
CA VAL A 86 -4.09 -2.21 1.51
C VAL A 86 -5.15 -3.27 1.83
N ASP A 87 -5.55 -3.38 3.10
CA ASP A 87 -6.60 -4.31 3.53
C ASP A 87 -7.97 -3.91 2.96
N GLN A 88 -8.31 -2.61 2.99
CA GLN A 88 -9.55 -2.09 2.40
C GLN A 88 -9.59 -2.30 0.87
N LEU A 89 -8.47 -2.07 0.16
CA LEU A 89 -8.38 -2.35 -1.28
C LEU A 89 -8.59 -3.84 -1.57
N THR A 90 -7.96 -4.70 -0.77
CA THR A 90 -8.11 -6.16 -0.90
C THR A 90 -9.56 -6.58 -0.67
N ALA A 91 -10.18 -6.12 0.41
CA ALA A 91 -11.58 -6.40 0.72
C ALA A 91 -12.53 -5.89 -0.36
N CYS A 92 -12.26 -4.69 -0.91
CA CYS A 92 -13.02 -4.15 -2.04
C CYS A 92 -12.96 -5.09 -3.25
N LEU A 93 -11.77 -5.53 -3.67
CA LEU A 93 -11.64 -6.44 -4.82
C LEU A 93 -12.29 -7.80 -4.59
N VAL A 94 -12.20 -8.36 -3.38
CA VAL A 94 -12.87 -9.61 -3.00
C VAL A 94 -14.39 -9.45 -3.12
N LYS A 95 -14.96 -8.39 -2.53
CA LYS A 95 -16.39 -8.08 -2.61
C LYS A 95 -16.87 -7.91 -4.05
N GLN A 96 -16.06 -7.29 -4.92
CA GLN A 96 -16.40 -7.15 -6.34
C GLN A 96 -16.37 -8.49 -7.10
N ARG A 97 -15.48 -9.43 -6.71
CA ARG A 97 -15.40 -10.77 -7.31
C ARG A 97 -16.57 -11.68 -6.95
N GLU A 98 -17.00 -11.66 -5.70
CA GLU A 98 -18.11 -12.49 -5.23
C GLU A 98 -19.44 -12.15 -5.93
N LYS A 99 -19.61 -10.89 -6.35
CA LYS A 99 -20.78 -10.40 -7.10
C LYS A 99 -20.73 -10.73 -8.59
N ARG A 100 -20.21 -11.91 -8.93
CA ARG A 100 -19.76 -12.36 -10.26
C ARG A 100 -20.80 -12.25 -11.40
N LEU A 101 -22.10 -12.16 -11.10
CA LEU A 101 -23.19 -12.00 -12.09
C LEU A 101 -23.48 -10.53 -12.48
N SER A 102 -22.98 -9.54 -11.73
CA SER A 102 -23.27 -8.11 -11.92
C SER A 102 -22.03 -7.20 -11.83
N SER A 103 -20.84 -7.78 -11.83
CA SER A 103 -19.56 -7.11 -11.56
C SER A 103 -19.24 -5.92 -12.48
N LYS A 104 -19.62 -5.95 -13.76
CA LYS A 104 -19.45 -4.78 -14.66
C LYS A 104 -20.29 -3.58 -14.22
N ILE A 105 -21.57 -3.82 -13.92
CA ILE A 105 -22.50 -2.77 -13.49
C ILE A 105 -22.11 -2.27 -12.10
N HIS A 106 -21.72 -3.18 -11.20
CA HIS A 106 -21.36 -2.83 -9.82
C HIS A 106 -20.01 -2.10 -9.71
N TRP A 107 -19.04 -2.45 -10.56
CA TRP A 107 -17.76 -1.74 -10.65
C TRP A 107 -17.98 -0.26 -10.97
N VAL A 108 -18.78 0.04 -11.98
CA VAL A 108 -19.06 1.41 -12.43
C VAL A 108 -19.88 2.19 -11.40
N ILE A 109 -20.78 1.54 -10.66
CA ILE A 109 -21.66 2.22 -9.68
C ILE A 109 -20.98 2.50 -8.34
N SER A 110 -20.06 1.65 -7.88
CA SER A 110 -19.52 1.78 -6.51
C SER A 110 -18.07 1.36 -6.33
N GLY A 111 -17.56 0.45 -7.18
CA GLY A 111 -16.18 -0.01 -7.07
C GLY A 111 -15.18 1.10 -7.44
N ARG A 112 -15.49 1.87 -8.49
CA ARG A 112 -14.61 2.91 -9.01
C ARG A 112 -14.33 4.03 -8.01
N ASP A 113 -15.38 4.59 -7.40
CA ASP A 113 -15.24 5.72 -6.48
C ASP A 113 -14.51 5.31 -5.20
N GLU A 114 -14.80 4.11 -4.68
CA GLU A 114 -14.12 3.59 -3.50
C GLU A 114 -12.63 3.32 -3.78
N VAL A 115 -12.31 2.72 -4.92
CA VAL A 115 -10.92 2.51 -5.34
C VAL A 115 -10.19 3.83 -5.54
N ALA A 116 -10.84 4.85 -6.12
CA ALA A 116 -10.25 6.17 -6.28
C ALA A 116 -9.97 6.84 -4.93
N ARG A 117 -10.91 6.74 -3.97
CA ARG A 117 -10.73 7.24 -2.60
C ARG A 117 -9.56 6.57 -1.90
N LEU A 118 -9.48 5.25 -1.99
CA LEU A 118 -8.39 4.46 -1.39
C LEU A 118 -7.04 4.76 -2.05
N ARG A 119 -7.01 4.97 -3.37
CA ARG A 119 -5.79 5.39 -4.08
C ARG A 119 -5.31 6.75 -3.58
N ASN A 120 -6.19 7.74 -3.45
CA ASN A 120 -5.81 9.06 -2.94
C ASN A 120 -5.26 8.97 -1.50
N SER A 121 -5.85 8.10 -0.66
CA SER A 121 -5.33 7.83 0.69
C SER A 121 -3.93 7.21 0.66
N LEU A 122 -3.71 6.25 -0.25
CA LEU A 122 -2.42 5.61 -0.48
C LEU A 122 -1.35 6.64 -0.87
N GLU A 123 -1.67 7.51 -1.83
CA GLU A 123 -0.78 8.58 -2.30
C GLU A 123 -0.35 9.50 -1.14
N VAL A 124 -1.29 9.98 -0.32
CA VAL A 124 -1.00 10.86 0.81
C VAL A 124 -0.07 10.21 1.85
N HIS A 125 -0.37 8.97 2.23
CA HIS A 125 0.43 8.28 3.25
C HIS A 125 1.80 7.84 2.73
N LYS A 126 1.88 7.46 1.46
CA LYS A 126 3.15 7.19 0.78
C LYS A 126 4.03 8.44 0.74
N SER A 127 3.51 9.59 0.28
CA SER A 127 4.30 10.83 0.25
C SER A 127 4.80 11.25 1.63
N THR A 128 3.99 11.03 2.66
CA THR A 128 4.42 11.26 4.06
C THR A 128 5.56 10.33 4.44
N LEU A 129 5.47 9.04 4.08
CA LEU A 129 6.52 8.06 4.33
C LEU A 129 7.83 8.39 3.60
N ASP A 130 7.74 8.80 2.32
CA ASP A 130 8.89 9.18 1.50
C ASP A 130 9.67 10.34 2.15
N ILE A 131 8.97 11.37 2.65
CA ILE A 131 9.60 12.49 3.38
C ILE A 131 10.32 12.01 4.63
N VAL A 132 9.70 11.12 5.40
CA VAL A 132 10.31 10.61 6.64
C VAL A 132 11.55 9.77 6.33
N ILE A 133 11.52 8.98 5.26
CA ILE A 133 12.68 8.20 4.79
C ILE A 133 13.81 9.14 4.35
N GLU A 134 13.50 10.22 3.62
CA GLU A 134 14.49 11.22 3.20
C GLU A 134 15.18 11.87 4.40
N VAL A 135 14.43 12.22 5.45
CA VAL A 135 14.98 12.77 6.70
C VAL A 135 15.91 11.79 7.42
N LEU A 136 15.67 10.48 7.32
CA LEU A 136 16.55 9.46 7.90
C LEU A 136 17.83 9.23 7.09
N ALA A 137 17.84 9.57 5.81
CA ALA A 137 18.98 9.40 4.92
C ALA A 137 19.96 10.59 4.95
N LEU A 138 19.57 11.69 5.61
CA LEU A 138 20.38 12.90 5.86
C LEU A 138 21.25 12.76 7.11
#